data_AF-A0A2R7JTS1-F1
#
_entry.id   AF-A0A2R7JTS1-F1
#
_cell.length_a   1.000
_cell.length_b   1.000
_cell.length_c   1.000
_cell.angle_alpha   90.00
_cell.angle_beta   90.00
_cell.angle_gamma   90.00
#
_symmetry.space_group_name_H-M   'P 1'
#
loop_
_entity.id
_entity.type
_entity.pdbx_description
1 polymer ?
#
loop_
_entity_poly.entity_id
_entity_poly.type
_entity_poly.pdbx_seq_one_letter_code
_entity_poly.pdbx_strand_id
1 'polypeptide(L)' 'MYIPFENLPGESRIWIYQSNRKFSEEEFSEIEVDLKAFVEGWAAHGTSLEASYLLKYNRFII' A
#
# COMPACT_ATOMS: atom_id res chain seq x y z
N MET A 1 8.36 5.43 -4.60
CA MET A 1 7.68 6.73 -4.79
C MET A 1 6.19 6.51 -4.79
N TYR A 2 5.48 7.15 -3.86
CA TYR A 2 4.03 7.06 -3.79
C TYR A 2 3.36 7.88 -4.89
N ILE A 3 2.39 7.27 -5.57
CA ILE A 3 1.41 7.96 -6.40
C ILE A 3 -0.02 7.57 -5.97
N PRO A 4 -1.03 8.45 -6.15
CA PRO A 4 -2.42 8.06 -5.96
C PRO A 4 -2.79 6.83 -6.80
N PHE A 5 -3.61 5.92 -6.25
CA PHE A 5 -3.93 4.64 -6.88
C PHE A 5 -4.57 4.80 -8.26
N GLU A 6 -5.44 5.81 -8.42
CA GLU A 6 -6.10 6.16 -9.68
C GLU A 6 -5.14 6.58 -10.80
N ASN A 7 -3.89 6.90 -10.47
CA ASN A 7 -2.85 7.27 -11.42
C ASN A 7 -1.97 6.08 -11.83
N LEU A 8 -2.16 4.89 -11.23
CA LEU A 8 -1.42 3.70 -11.63
C LEU A 8 -1.82 3.28 -13.07
N PRO A 9 -0.84 2.83 -13.90
CA PRO A 9 -1.14 2.20 -15.18
C PRO A 9 -2.09 1.00 -15.05
N GLY A 10 -2.91 0.76 -16.08
CA GLY A 10 -3.87 -0.35 -16.09
C GLY A 10 -3.19 -1.73 -16.08
N GLU A 11 -1.96 -1.82 -16.56
CA GLU A 11 -1.12 -3.01 -16.54
C GLU A 11 -0.31 -3.21 -15.24
N SER A 12 -0.48 -2.33 -14.25
CA SER A 12 0.16 -2.48 -12.94
C SER A 12 -0.19 -3.80 -12.28
N ARG A 13 0.81 -4.39 -11.60
CA ARG A 13 0.59 -5.60 -10.80
C ARG A 13 -0.05 -5.22 -9.48
N ILE A 14 -1.01 -6.04 -9.04
CA ILE A 14 -1.71 -5.87 -7.78
C ILE A 14 -1.39 -7.07 -6.88
N TRP A 15 -1.08 -6.80 -5.63
CA TRP A 15 -0.99 -7.81 -4.58
C TRP A 15 -2.10 -7.55 -3.57
N ILE A 16 -2.71 -8.60 -3.04
CA ILE A 16 -3.78 -8.46 -2.06
C ILE A 16 -3.43 -9.33 -0.87
N TYR A 17 -3.22 -8.69 0.28
CA TYR A 17 -2.91 -9.36 1.53
C TYR A 17 -4.08 -9.18 2.50
N GLN A 18 -4.59 -10.30 3.00
CA GLN A 18 -5.71 -10.33 3.93
C GLN A 18 -5.22 -10.63 5.34
N SER A 19 -5.68 -9.83 6.31
CA SER A 19 -5.55 -10.17 7.73
C SER A 19 -6.57 -11.21 8.17
N ASN A 20 -6.17 -12.11 9.08
CA ASN A 20 -7.04 -13.12 9.68
C ASN A 20 -8.16 -12.50 10.56
N ARG A 21 -7.99 -11.25 11.02
CA ARG A 21 -9.02 -10.47 11.73
C ARG A 21 -9.19 -9.07 11.12
N LYS A 22 -10.18 -8.32 11.61
CA LYS A 22 -10.27 -6.88 11.28
C LYS A 22 -9.17 -6.13 12.03
N PHE A 23 -8.61 -5.11 11.40
CA PHE A 23 -7.78 -4.11 12.05
C PHE A 23 -8.64 -3.28 13.00
N SER A 24 -8.09 -2.90 14.15
CA SER A 24 -8.66 -1.81 14.94
C SER A 24 -8.44 -0.46 14.22
N GLU A 25 -9.04 0.61 14.72
CA GLU A 25 -8.84 1.95 14.15
C GLU A 25 -7.40 2.45 14.34
N GLU A 26 -6.80 2.12 15.48
CA GLU A 26 -5.40 2.43 15.78
C GLU A 26 -4.47 1.70 14.82
N GLU A 27 -4.64 0.38 14.67
CA GLU A 27 -3.84 -0.43 13.74
C GLU A 27 -4.02 0.04 12.30
N PHE A 28 -5.23 0.41 11.90
CA PHE A 28 -5.49 0.92 10.55
C PHE A 28 -4.69 2.21 10.29
N SER A 29 -4.66 3.11 11.28
CA SER A 29 -3.93 4.38 11.19
C SER A 29 -2.41 4.16 11.16
N GLU A 30 -1.90 3.26 12.00
CA GLU A 30 -0.49 2.87 12.01
C GLU A 30 -0.06 2.26 10.67
N ILE A 31 -0.85 1.33 10.14
CA ILE A 31 -0.59 0.70 8.84
C ILE A 31 -0.59 1.72 7.71
N GLU A 32 -1.49 2.72 7.70
CA GLU A 32 -1.45 3.78 6.67
C GLU A 32 -0.14 4.57 6.70
N VAL A 33 0.35 4.93 7.89
CA VAL A 33 1.60 5.67 8.04
C VAL A 33 2.79 4.84 7.56
N ASP A 34 2.85 3.57 7.98
CA ASP A 34 3.92 2.66 7.63
C ASP A 34 3.95 2.34 6.12
N LEU A 35 2.78 2.09 5.52
CA LEU A 35 2.68 1.83 4.08
C LEU A 35 3.12 3.04 3.26
N LYS A 36 2.70 4.25 3.63
CA LYS A 36 3.12 5.46 2.94
C LYS A 36 4.63 5.64 2.99
N ALA A 37 5.22 5.49 4.17
CA ALA A 37 6.67 5.60 4.36
C ALA A 37 7.43 4.53 3.56
N PHE A 38 6.94 3.28 3.59
CA PHE A 38 7.53 2.18 2.82
C PHE A 38 7.48 2.44 1.32
N VAL A 39 6.30 2.75 0.78
CA VAL A 39 6.09 2.98 -0.67
C VAL A 39 6.90 4.18 -1.16
N GLU A 40 7.03 5.23 -0.36
CA GLU A 40 7.84 6.39 -0.72
C GLU A 40 9.30 6.02 -0.93
N GLY A 41 9.87 5.22 -0.03
CA GLY A 41 11.25 4.73 -0.10
C GLY A 41 11.46 3.48 -0.97
N TRP A 42 10.40 2.90 -1.54
CA TRP A 42 10.52 1.62 -2.24
C TRP A 42 11.23 1.76 -3.59
N ALA A 43 12.31 1.00 -3.74
CA ALA A 43 13.14 0.94 -4.94
C ALA A 43 13.53 -0.51 -5.28
N ALA A 44 13.58 -0.83 -6.57
CA ALA A 44 14.10 -2.09 -7.08
C ALA A 44 15.41 -1.84 -7.82
N HIS A 45 16.46 -2.59 -7.47
CA HIS A 45 17.80 -2.42 -8.05
C HIS A 45 18.30 -0.96 -8.02
N GLY A 46 17.97 -0.21 -6.96
CA GLY A 46 18.34 1.20 -6.79
C GLY A 46 17.50 2.20 -7.60
N THR A 47 16.52 1.73 -8.37
CA THR A 47 15.57 2.58 -9.10
C THR A 47 14.25 2.65 -8.34
N SER A 48 13.81 3.87 -8.02
CA SER A 48 12.51 4.09 -7.38
C SER A 48 11.39 3.52 -8.23
N LEU A 49 10.47 2.81 -7.59
CA LEU A 49 9.26 2.33 -8.24
C LEU A 49 8.11 3.30 -7.96
N GLU A 50 7.32 3.59 -8.98
CA GLU A 50 6.00 4.19 -8.79
C GLU A 50 5.06 3.11 -8.26
N ALA A 51 4.50 3.36 -7.08
CA ALA A 51 3.60 2.42 -6.44
C ALA A 51 2.56 3.18 -5.62
N SER A 52 1.48 2.47 -5.30
CA SER A 52 0.43 2.95 -4.42
C SER A 52 0.04 1.85 -3.46
N TYR A 53 -0.88 2.15 -2.56
CA TYR A 53 -1.52 1.16 -1.71
C TYR A 53 -2.97 1.57 -1.45
N LEU A 54 -3.81 0.61 -1.11
CA LEU A 54 -5.14 0.83 -0.57
C LEU A 54 -5.33 -0.02 0.68
N LEU A 55 -5.94 0.58 1.70
CA LEU A 55 -6.54 -0.16 2.80
C LEU A 55 -8.04 -0.26 2.60
N LYS A 56 -8.57 -1.48 2.60
CA LYS A 56 -10.01 -1.72 2.37
C LYS A 56 -10.61 -2.64 3.41
N TYR A 57 -11.85 -2.32 3.76
CA TYR A 57 -12.71 -3.12 4.65
C TYR A 57 -12.10 -3.43 6.03
N ASN A 58 -11.18 -2.58 6.50
CA ASN A 58 -10.41 -2.77 7.73
C ASN A 58 -9.76 -4.16 7.81
N ARG A 59 -9.27 -4.69 6.69
CA ARG A 59 -8.73 -6.06 6.65
C ARG A 59 -7.72 -6.32 5.55
N PHE A 60 -7.83 -5.62 4.43
CA PHE A 60 -7.00 -5.85 3.27
C PHE A 60 -6.00 -4.72 3.09
N ILE A 61 -4.76 -5.13 2.79
CA ILE A 61 -3.73 -4.29 2.20
C ILE A 61 -3.67 -4.68 0.72
N ILE A 62 -3.80 -3.70 -0.15
CA ILE A 62 -3.78 -3.84 -1.60
C ILE A 62 -2.68 -2.95 -2.16
#